data_AF-Q72WJ1-F1
#
_entry.id   AF-Q72WJ1-F1
#
_cell.length_a   1.000
_cell.length_b   1.000
_cell.length_c   1.000
_cell.angle_alpha   90.00
_cell.angle_beta   90.00
_cell.angle_gamma   90.00
#
_symmetry.space_group_name_H-M   'P 1'
#
loop_
_entity.id
_entity.type
_entity.pdbx_description
1 polymer ?
#
loop_
_entity_poly.entity_id
_entity_poly.type
_entity_poly.pdbx_seq_one_letter_code
_entity_poly.pdbx_strand_id
1 'polypeptide(L)'
;MNRATYISVPGLVRIKPGALARLGVYLRRGGYVRVAVLASTGLPQPVVEAVRGGFAQEGVEAASWAEVADNTFEEVVHDFAALPAKVGAIVGLGGGKALDMAKYMAFLAGVPYFAAPTSLSNDGFCSPQASLTLNGRRRSLAARLPQGVVIDVDVCLSAPRILWLSGVGDLASKLSAVVDWKLAFHNTGEPVNDLAALLSDATVRQFMAAPAFDAQGMSLLGTALMLNGIAMEICASSRPASGSEHLVSHALDATASRPRLHGLQVGVATYLMRRLQRQETATIDRLFTKTGFWDAIRADPFSKAEWLEAVRVAPSVKDDFFTVLSLRDCLPEVRAMLDDDPVLAGCFV
;
A
#
# COMPACT_ATOMS: atom_id res chain seq x y z
N MET A 1 -3.15 -28.97 14.94
CA MET A 1 -3.84 -28.11 15.93
C MET A 1 -4.15 -26.78 15.24
N ASN A 2 -5.40 -26.55 14.82
CA ASN A 2 -5.84 -25.24 14.35
C ASN A 2 -5.84 -24.29 15.55
N ARG A 3 -4.80 -23.45 15.69
CA ARG A 3 -4.94 -22.24 16.51
C ARG A 3 -6.09 -21.44 15.90
N ALA A 4 -7.08 -21.07 16.71
CA ALA A 4 -8.11 -20.15 16.25
C ALA A 4 -7.43 -18.85 15.81
N THR A 5 -7.37 -18.62 14.51
CA THR A 5 -6.88 -17.37 13.92
C THR A 5 -8.03 -16.37 13.95
N TYR A 6 -7.89 -15.30 14.73
CA TYR A 6 -8.85 -14.21 14.72
C TYR A 6 -8.55 -13.30 13.51
N ILE A 7 -9.53 -13.15 12.63
CA ILE A 7 -9.47 -12.23 11.49
C ILE A 7 -10.17 -10.94 11.93
N SER A 8 -9.46 -9.82 11.94
CA SER A 8 -10.02 -8.51 12.27
C SER A 8 -10.15 -7.64 11.02
N VAL A 9 -11.38 -7.43 10.56
CA VAL A 9 -11.67 -6.55 9.41
C VAL A 9 -12.16 -5.17 9.88
N PRO A 10 -11.94 -4.09 9.09
CA PRO A 10 -12.47 -2.77 9.42
C PRO A 10 -13.99 -2.79 9.58
N GLY A 11 -14.49 -2.33 10.74
CA GLY A 11 -15.92 -2.23 11.03
C GLY A 11 -16.58 -0.99 10.44
N LEU A 12 -15.78 0.00 10.03
CA LEU A 12 -16.24 1.24 9.41
C LEU A 12 -15.50 1.46 8.09
N VAL A 13 -16.25 1.64 7.00
CA VAL A 13 -15.70 2.03 5.70
C VAL A 13 -16.50 3.18 5.11
N ARG A 14 -15.82 4.26 4.73
CA ARG A 14 -16.41 5.44 4.09
C ARG A 14 -15.52 5.87 2.94
N ILE A 15 -16.02 5.72 1.72
CA ILE A 15 -15.34 6.11 0.50
C ILE A 15 -16.33 6.97 -0.28
N LYS A 16 -16.21 8.30 -0.14
CA LYS A 16 -17.12 9.26 -0.78
C LYS A 16 -16.58 10.69 -0.70
N PRO A 17 -17.08 11.62 -1.54
CA PRO A 17 -16.88 13.06 -1.38
C PRO A 17 -17.21 13.55 0.04
N GLY A 18 -16.35 14.42 0.60
CA GLY A 18 -16.56 15.05 1.91
C GLY A 18 -16.51 14.11 3.11
N ALA A 19 -15.94 12.91 2.96
CA ALA A 19 -15.87 11.92 4.03
C ALA A 19 -15.05 12.39 5.24
N LEU A 20 -13.98 13.18 5.04
CA LEU A 20 -13.09 13.62 6.12
C LEU A 20 -13.76 14.62 7.06
N ALA A 21 -14.59 15.53 6.53
CA ALA A 21 -15.39 16.44 7.35
C ALA A 21 -16.34 15.71 8.32
N ARG A 22 -16.67 14.45 8.02
CA ARG A 22 -17.57 13.61 8.82
C ARG A 22 -16.82 12.65 9.75
N LEU A 23 -15.49 12.75 9.85
CA LEU A 23 -14.69 11.83 10.66
C LEU A 23 -15.09 11.85 12.14
N GLY A 24 -15.44 13.03 12.68
CA GLY A 24 -15.97 13.16 14.04
C GLY A 24 -17.23 12.31 14.29
N VAL A 25 -18.16 12.27 13.32
CA VAL A 25 -19.40 11.47 13.41
C VAL A 25 -19.05 9.99 13.54
N TYR A 26 -18.06 9.54 12.77
CA TYR A 26 -17.68 8.14 12.73
C TYR A 26 -16.96 7.70 14.00
N LEU A 27 -16.07 8.54 14.53
CA LEU A 27 -15.40 8.32 15.82
C LEU A 27 -16.41 8.30 16.98
N ARG A 28 -17.32 9.28 17.02
CA ARG A 28 -18.35 9.41 18.07
C ARG A 28 -19.28 8.19 18.11
N ARG A 29 -19.70 7.67 16.96
CA ARG A 29 -20.51 6.44 16.87
C ARG A 29 -19.80 5.20 17.42
N GLY A 30 -18.48 5.17 17.33
CA GLY A 30 -17.64 4.12 17.92
C GLY A 30 -17.34 4.33 19.41
N GLY A 31 -17.84 5.41 20.03
CA GLY A 31 -17.53 5.77 21.42
C GLY A 31 -16.17 6.46 21.61
N TYR A 32 -15.48 6.81 20.52
CA TYR A 32 -14.16 7.45 20.58
C TYR A 32 -14.30 8.97 20.65
N VAL A 33 -14.27 9.48 21.87
CA VAL A 33 -14.47 10.92 22.16
C VAL A 33 -13.18 11.68 22.45
N ARG A 34 -12.07 10.95 22.65
CA ARG A 34 -10.73 11.51 22.89
C ARG A 34 -9.73 10.73 22.05
N VAL A 35 -9.12 11.39 21.07
CA VAL A 35 -8.24 10.76 20.07
C VAL A 35 -6.90 11.47 19.96
N ALA A 36 -5.87 10.76 19.51
CA ALA A 36 -4.63 11.35 19.04
C ALA A 36 -4.63 11.38 17.50
N VAL A 37 -4.12 12.45 16.89
CA VAL A 37 -4.02 12.58 15.44
C VAL A 37 -2.56 12.67 15.03
N LEU A 38 -2.15 11.82 14.09
CA LEU A 38 -0.89 11.93 13.36
C LEU A 38 -1.20 12.36 11.93
N ALA A 39 -0.82 13.57 11.59
CA ALA A 39 -1.12 14.21 10.31
C ALA A 39 0.14 14.34 9.45
N SER A 40 0.09 14.14 8.14
CA SER A 40 1.25 14.49 7.29
C SER A 40 1.58 15.98 7.40
N THR A 41 2.87 16.32 7.48
CA THR A 41 3.32 17.71 7.40
C THR A 41 2.89 18.34 6.08
N GLY A 42 2.43 19.59 6.13
CA GLY A 42 2.07 20.34 4.92
C GLY A 42 0.75 19.93 4.26
N LEU A 43 -0.14 19.24 4.99
CA LEU A 43 -1.50 19.02 4.49
C LEU A 43 -2.21 20.35 4.19
N PRO A 44 -3.03 20.43 3.12
CA PRO A 44 -3.78 21.64 2.82
C PRO A 44 -4.65 22.07 4.00
N GLN A 45 -4.56 23.36 4.36
CA GLN A 45 -5.30 23.93 5.48
C GLN A 45 -6.81 23.61 5.45
N PRO A 46 -7.52 23.66 4.30
CA PRO A 46 -8.94 23.28 4.25
C PRO A 46 -9.22 21.83 4.67
N VAL A 47 -8.30 20.89 4.42
CA VAL A 47 -8.44 19.48 4.83
C VAL A 47 -8.33 19.37 6.36
N VAL A 48 -7.34 20.05 6.95
CA VAL A 48 -7.13 20.08 8.40
C VAL A 48 -8.32 20.72 9.11
N GLU A 49 -8.80 21.85 8.60
CA GLU A 49 -9.97 22.57 9.12
C GLU A 49 -11.25 21.74 9.02
N ALA A 50 -11.47 21.02 7.91
CA ALA A 50 -12.62 20.15 7.76
C ALA A 50 -12.64 19.03 8.82
N VAL A 51 -11.50 18.39 9.08
CA VAL A 51 -11.39 17.34 10.12
C VAL A 51 -11.59 17.93 11.51
N ARG A 52 -10.91 19.04 11.85
CA ARG A 52 -11.05 19.71 13.15
C ARG A 52 -12.47 20.22 13.40
N GLY A 53 -13.10 20.80 12.39
CA GLY A 53 -14.49 21.24 12.44
C GLY A 53 -15.44 20.08 12.68
N GLY A 54 -15.25 18.96 11.96
CA GLY A 54 -16.02 17.73 12.18
C GLY A 54 -15.85 17.15 13.58
N PHE A 55 -14.65 17.25 14.17
CA PHE A 55 -14.39 16.84 15.56
C PHE A 55 -15.13 17.74 16.55
N ALA A 56 -15.03 19.06 16.37
CA ALA A 56 -15.68 20.04 17.24
C ALA A 56 -17.22 19.89 17.25
N GLN A 57 -17.82 19.70 16.08
CA GLN A 57 -19.28 19.51 15.93
C GLN A 57 -19.80 18.28 16.68
N GLU A 58 -18.98 17.24 16.78
CA GLU A 58 -19.36 15.94 17.35
C GLU A 58 -18.82 15.73 18.77
N GLY A 59 -18.20 16.76 19.35
CA GLY A 59 -17.60 16.71 20.69
C GLY A 59 -16.50 15.64 20.80
N VAL A 60 -15.69 15.50 19.75
CA VAL A 60 -14.48 14.66 19.74
C VAL A 60 -13.28 15.55 20.05
N GLU A 61 -12.59 15.25 21.14
CA GLU A 61 -11.37 15.95 21.54
C GLU A 61 -10.15 15.35 20.83
N ALA A 62 -9.38 16.17 20.12
CA ALA A 62 -8.03 15.81 19.68
C ALA A 62 -7.04 16.09 20.83
N ALA A 63 -6.79 15.07 21.66
CA ALA A 63 -5.89 15.16 22.82
C ALA A 63 -4.44 15.51 22.43
N SER A 64 -4.04 15.12 21.24
CA SER A 64 -2.81 15.57 20.58
C SER A 64 -3.01 15.63 19.07
N TRP A 65 -2.24 16.50 18.43
CA TRP A 65 -2.15 16.59 16.98
C TRP A 65 -0.68 16.78 16.62
N ALA A 66 -0.06 15.72 16.12
CA ALA A 66 1.34 15.71 15.71
C ALA A 66 1.44 15.73 14.18
N GLU A 67 2.41 16.48 13.66
CA GLU A 67 2.75 16.44 12.25
C GLU A 67 3.89 15.45 11.99
N VAL A 68 3.78 14.72 10.89
CA VAL A 68 4.66 13.64 10.50
C VAL A 68 5.27 13.97 9.14
N ALA A 69 6.57 14.25 9.13
CA ALA A 69 7.35 14.46 7.91
C ALA A 69 8.01 13.16 7.42
N ASP A 70 8.46 12.32 8.35
CA ASP A 70 9.08 11.03 8.06
C ASP A 70 8.50 9.90 8.92
N ASN A 71 8.84 8.65 8.60
CA ASN A 71 8.30 7.46 9.27
C ASN A 71 9.36 6.54 9.87
N THR A 72 10.19 7.08 10.78
CA THR A 72 11.20 6.28 11.46
C THR A 72 10.63 5.51 12.65
N PHE A 73 11.22 4.36 12.96
CA PHE A 73 10.82 3.56 14.12
C PHE A 73 11.06 4.30 15.43
N GLU A 74 12.18 5.01 15.52
CA GLU A 74 12.61 5.78 16.68
C GLU A 74 11.60 6.91 17.00
N GLU A 75 11.12 7.61 15.97
CA GLU A 75 10.07 8.63 16.13
C GLU A 75 8.75 8.01 16.62
N VAL A 76 8.32 6.83 16.11
CA VAL A 76 7.08 6.21 16.62
C VAL A 76 7.20 5.89 18.10
N VAL A 77 8.34 5.34 18.53
CA VAL A 77 8.55 4.98 19.94
C VAL A 77 8.58 6.22 20.82
N HIS A 78 9.22 7.30 20.37
CA HIS A 78 9.22 8.59 21.06
C HIS A 78 7.80 9.14 21.20
N ASP A 79 7.04 9.21 20.10
CA ASP A 79 5.69 9.78 20.10
C ASP A 79 4.70 8.90 20.86
N PHE A 80 4.90 7.58 20.86
CA PHE A 80 4.16 6.65 21.70
C PHE A 80 4.40 6.93 23.19
N ALA A 81 5.65 7.17 23.60
CA ALA A 81 5.97 7.51 24.99
C ALA A 81 5.37 8.85 25.42
N ALA A 82 5.19 9.78 24.48
CA ALA A 82 4.54 11.07 24.68
C ALA A 82 3.01 11.04 24.52
N LEU A 83 2.41 9.88 24.23
CA LEU A 83 0.98 9.77 23.97
C LEU A 83 0.17 10.15 25.23
N PRO A 84 -0.79 11.10 25.13
CA PRO A 84 -1.60 11.48 26.27
C PRO A 84 -2.37 10.30 26.87
N ALA A 85 -2.52 10.30 28.20
CA ALA A 85 -3.30 9.28 28.88
C ALA A 85 -4.77 9.27 28.39
N LYS A 86 -5.38 8.07 28.43
CA LYS A 86 -6.81 7.84 28.10
C LYS A 86 -7.20 8.23 26.67
N VAL A 87 -6.27 8.21 25.73
CA VAL A 87 -6.60 8.24 24.29
C VAL A 87 -7.35 6.94 23.94
N GLY A 88 -8.54 7.08 23.36
CA GLY A 88 -9.41 5.95 23.01
C GLY A 88 -9.17 5.40 21.60
N ALA A 89 -8.57 6.19 20.70
CA ALA A 89 -8.21 5.78 19.35
C ALA A 89 -7.13 6.72 18.77
N ILE A 90 -6.41 6.24 17.76
CA ILE A 90 -5.45 7.03 16.98
C ILE A 90 -5.96 7.19 15.54
N VAL A 91 -5.92 8.42 15.05
CA VAL A 91 -6.27 8.77 13.67
C VAL A 91 -4.99 9.07 12.91
N GLY A 92 -4.74 8.34 11.82
CA GLY A 92 -3.74 8.71 10.84
C GLY A 92 -4.39 9.51 9.71
N LEU A 93 -3.94 10.74 9.48
CA LEU A 93 -4.44 11.64 8.44
C LEU A 93 -3.32 11.98 7.47
N GLY A 94 -3.44 11.62 6.19
CA GLY A 94 -2.46 12.05 5.19
C GLY A 94 -1.97 10.97 4.24
N GLY A 95 -0.70 11.07 3.84
CA GLY A 95 -0.01 10.09 3.00
C GLY A 95 0.52 8.88 3.76
N GLY A 96 1.08 7.92 3.04
CA GLY A 96 1.48 6.60 3.58
C GLY A 96 2.36 6.66 4.83
N LYS A 97 3.31 7.59 4.90
CA LYS A 97 4.21 7.76 6.06
C LYS A 97 3.44 8.05 7.36
N ALA A 98 2.57 9.05 7.36
CA ALA A 98 1.76 9.40 8.53
C ALA A 98 0.79 8.28 8.93
N LEU A 99 0.25 7.56 7.93
CA LEU A 99 -0.61 6.42 8.16
C LEU A 99 0.14 5.24 8.79
N ASP A 100 1.35 4.93 8.32
CA ASP A 100 2.19 3.88 8.89
C ASP A 100 2.62 4.21 10.33
N MET A 101 3.00 5.47 10.61
CA MET A 101 3.30 5.95 11.96
C MET A 101 2.09 5.79 12.89
N ALA A 102 0.92 6.29 12.48
CA ALA A 102 -0.31 6.22 13.26
C ALA A 102 -0.75 4.77 13.54
N LYS A 103 -0.68 3.91 12.51
CA LYS A 103 -1.01 2.50 12.59
C LYS A 103 -0.09 1.76 13.56
N TYR A 104 1.21 2.02 13.48
CA TYR A 104 2.18 1.36 14.37
C TYR A 104 2.07 1.89 15.80
N MET A 105 1.86 3.19 16.00
CA MET A 105 1.60 3.75 17.33
C MET A 105 0.34 3.18 17.97
N ALA A 106 -0.74 3.03 17.18
CA ALA A 106 -1.99 2.43 17.65
C ALA A 106 -1.78 0.97 18.07
N PHE A 107 -0.97 0.25 17.29
CA PHE A 107 -0.56 -1.12 17.61
C PHE A 107 0.20 -1.20 18.94
N LEU A 108 1.18 -0.32 19.18
CA LEU A 108 1.92 -0.26 20.45
C LEU A 108 1.02 0.12 21.63
N ALA A 109 0.11 1.08 21.43
CA ALA A 109 -0.81 1.56 22.46
C ALA A 109 -1.97 0.60 22.74
N GLY A 110 -2.18 -0.42 21.91
CA GLY A 110 -3.30 -1.35 22.06
C GLY A 110 -4.67 -0.68 21.88
N VAL A 111 -4.74 0.43 21.14
CA VAL A 111 -5.97 1.18 20.86
C VAL A 111 -6.35 1.08 19.38
N PRO A 112 -7.62 1.27 19.02
CA PRO A 112 -8.06 1.27 17.63
C PRO A 112 -7.39 2.35 16.77
N TYR A 113 -7.11 1.97 15.51
CA TYR A 113 -6.58 2.84 14.47
C TYR A 113 -7.68 3.23 13.47
N PHE A 114 -7.72 4.50 13.10
CA PHE A 114 -8.56 5.02 12.01
C PHE A 114 -7.68 5.58 10.89
N ALA A 115 -7.79 4.99 9.70
CA ALA A 115 -7.07 5.42 8.51
C ALA A 115 -7.87 6.48 7.75
N ALA A 116 -7.31 7.67 7.62
CA ALA A 116 -7.85 8.79 6.86
C ALA A 116 -6.85 9.21 5.76
N PRO A 117 -6.65 8.38 4.72
CA PRO A 117 -5.70 8.69 3.66
C PRO A 117 -6.14 9.93 2.86
N THR A 118 -5.18 10.79 2.51
CA THR A 118 -5.37 11.93 1.60
C THR A 118 -4.81 11.67 0.21
N SER A 119 -4.19 10.50 0.01
CA SER A 119 -3.72 10.00 -1.28
C SER A 119 -3.72 8.47 -1.27
N LEU A 120 -3.86 7.85 -2.45
CA LEU A 120 -3.92 6.41 -2.62
C LEU A 120 -2.70 5.90 -3.39
N SER A 121 -1.55 5.83 -2.72
CA SER A 121 -0.28 5.43 -3.35
C SER A 121 0.08 3.95 -3.20
N ASN A 122 -0.54 3.26 -2.26
CA ASN A 122 -0.41 1.83 -1.99
C ASN A 122 -1.50 1.38 -0.99
N ASP A 123 -1.59 0.08 -0.73
CA ASP A 123 -2.51 -0.54 0.23
C ASP A 123 -2.13 -0.43 1.72
N GLY A 124 -1.01 0.23 2.03
CA GLY A 124 -0.47 0.34 3.38
C GLY A 124 -1.43 0.95 4.40
N PHE A 125 -2.35 1.81 3.98
CA PHE A 125 -3.35 2.39 4.90
C PHE A 125 -4.30 1.35 5.54
N CYS A 126 -4.44 0.16 4.93
CA CYS A 126 -5.32 -0.90 5.41
C CYS A 126 -4.62 -2.26 5.51
N SER A 127 -3.29 -2.31 5.59
CA SER A 127 -2.53 -3.56 5.70
C SER A 127 -2.22 -3.95 7.15
N PRO A 128 -1.98 -5.25 7.46
CA PRO A 128 -1.54 -5.71 8.78
C PRO A 128 -0.06 -5.42 9.07
N GLN A 129 0.62 -4.62 8.24
CA GLN A 129 2.04 -4.31 8.38
C GLN A 129 2.27 -2.81 8.25
N ALA A 130 3.10 -2.21 9.10
CA ALA A 130 3.55 -0.83 8.95
C ALA A 130 4.92 -0.79 8.26
N SER A 131 5.05 0.02 7.21
CA SER A 131 6.35 0.25 6.58
C SER A 131 7.06 1.40 7.27
N LEU A 132 8.11 1.12 8.06
CA LEU A 132 8.87 2.12 8.80
C LEU A 132 10.36 2.04 8.45
N THR A 133 11.06 3.15 8.62
CA THR A 133 12.52 3.20 8.49
C THR A 133 13.15 2.83 9.83
N LEU A 134 13.92 1.75 9.87
CA LEU A 134 14.65 1.29 11.04
C LEU A 134 16.15 1.23 10.69
N ASN A 135 16.99 1.94 11.43
CA ASN A 135 18.43 2.04 11.15
C ASN A 135 18.74 2.47 9.70
N GLY A 136 18.00 3.46 9.19
CA GLY A 136 18.15 3.99 7.84
C GLY A 136 17.67 3.06 6.73
N ARG A 137 17.03 1.93 7.05
CA ARG A 137 16.50 0.98 6.06
C ARG A 137 15.01 0.78 6.24
N ARG A 138 14.28 0.74 5.13
CA ARG A 138 12.85 0.44 5.13
C ARG A 138 12.60 -1.00 5.55
N ARG A 139 11.65 -1.20 6.48
CA ARG A 139 11.24 -2.49 7.03
C ARG A 139 9.73 -2.53 7.19
N SER A 140 9.13 -3.68 6.90
CA SER A 140 7.73 -3.94 7.19
C SER A 140 7.61 -4.61 8.55
N LEU A 141 7.04 -3.91 9.52
CA LEU A 141 6.81 -4.40 10.88
C LEU A 141 5.36 -4.84 11.04
N ALA A 142 5.12 -5.87 11.85
CA ALA A 142 3.77 -6.32 12.16
C ALA A 142 2.97 -5.20 12.84
N ALA A 143 1.72 -5.01 12.41
CA ALA A 143 0.78 -4.04 12.95
C ALA A 143 -0.63 -4.65 12.97
N ARG A 144 -1.67 -3.80 12.94
CA ARG A 144 -3.07 -4.24 12.84
C ARG A 144 -3.81 -3.41 11.78
N LEU A 145 -4.86 -4.00 11.21
CA LEU A 145 -5.75 -3.27 10.33
C LEU A 145 -6.44 -2.12 11.07
N PRO A 146 -6.81 -1.04 10.35
CA PRO A 146 -7.65 -0.01 10.92
C PRO A 146 -9.02 -0.58 11.33
N GLN A 147 -9.55 -0.08 12.44
CA GLN A 147 -10.97 -0.28 12.76
C GLN A 147 -11.88 0.49 11.81
N GLY A 148 -11.39 1.62 11.28
CA GLY A 148 -12.13 2.44 10.34
C GLY A 148 -11.27 3.02 9.21
N VAL A 149 -11.80 2.98 7.99
CA VAL A 149 -11.19 3.55 6.79
C VAL A 149 -12.09 4.68 6.27
N VAL A 150 -11.53 5.88 6.13
CA VAL A 150 -12.25 7.09 5.70
C VAL A 150 -11.48 7.75 4.55
N ILE A 151 -11.87 7.42 3.33
CA ILE A 151 -11.32 7.95 2.09
C ILE A 151 -12.24 9.06 1.59
N ASP A 152 -11.74 10.30 1.63
CA ASP A 152 -12.41 11.42 0.98
C ASP A 152 -11.96 11.51 -0.47
N VAL A 153 -12.90 11.26 -1.38
CA VAL A 153 -12.64 11.14 -2.81
C VAL A 153 -12.14 12.45 -3.39
N ASP A 154 -12.69 13.58 -2.94
CA ASP A 154 -12.31 14.90 -3.47
C ASP A 154 -10.89 15.27 -3.04
N VAL A 155 -10.55 14.97 -1.79
CA VAL A 155 -9.19 15.18 -1.26
C VAL A 155 -8.19 14.29 -1.99
N CYS A 156 -8.50 13.01 -2.19
CA CYS A 156 -7.62 12.10 -2.93
C CYS A 156 -7.46 12.49 -4.40
N LEU A 157 -8.49 13.04 -5.05
CA LEU A 157 -8.41 13.57 -6.42
C LEU A 157 -7.56 14.83 -6.52
N SER A 158 -7.53 15.66 -5.46
CA SER A 158 -6.69 16.86 -5.40
C SER A 158 -5.21 16.55 -5.17
N ALA A 159 -4.88 15.32 -4.75
CA ALA A 159 -3.50 14.90 -4.55
C ALA A 159 -2.73 14.77 -5.88
N PRO A 160 -1.39 14.87 -5.86
CA PRO A 160 -0.59 14.68 -7.06
C PRO A 160 -0.91 13.36 -7.77
N ARG A 161 -1.25 13.43 -9.08
CA ARG A 161 -1.65 12.26 -9.89
C ARG A 161 -0.65 11.11 -9.86
N ILE A 162 0.64 11.40 -9.67
CA ILE A 162 1.68 10.37 -9.55
C ILE A 162 1.45 9.42 -8.37
N LEU A 163 0.82 9.89 -7.29
CA LEU A 163 0.44 9.04 -6.15
C LEU A 163 -0.67 8.07 -6.55
N TRP A 164 -1.67 8.52 -7.32
CA TRP A 164 -2.69 7.61 -7.85
C TRP A 164 -2.08 6.58 -8.81
N LEU A 165 -1.15 6.98 -9.67
CA LEU A 165 -0.43 6.04 -10.54
C LEU A 165 0.40 5.02 -9.75
N SER A 166 1.01 5.44 -8.65
CA SER A 166 1.64 4.50 -7.69
C SER A 166 0.60 3.50 -7.18
N GLY A 167 -0.58 3.95 -6.73
CA GLY A 167 -1.64 3.04 -6.29
C GLY A 167 -2.11 2.07 -7.39
N VAL A 168 -2.19 2.52 -8.65
CA VAL A 168 -2.52 1.67 -9.80
C VAL A 168 -1.47 0.58 -10.01
N GLY A 169 -0.18 0.95 -9.96
CA GLY A 169 0.92 -0.02 -10.09
C GLY A 169 0.95 -1.03 -8.95
N ASP A 170 0.73 -0.56 -7.71
CA ASP A 170 0.61 -1.44 -6.55
C ASP A 170 -0.61 -2.36 -6.65
N LEU A 171 -1.76 -1.89 -7.12
CA LEU A 171 -2.94 -2.75 -7.33
C LEU A 171 -2.69 -3.81 -8.40
N ALA A 172 -2.02 -3.48 -9.50
CA ALA A 172 -1.77 -4.42 -10.59
C ALA A 172 -0.91 -5.64 -10.17
N SER A 173 -0.02 -5.45 -9.19
CA SER A 173 0.88 -6.50 -8.67
C SER A 173 0.21 -7.76 -8.17
N LYS A 174 -1.04 -7.65 -7.76
CA LYS A 174 -1.82 -8.74 -7.20
C LYS A 174 -1.99 -9.88 -8.22
N LEU A 175 -2.02 -9.54 -9.52
CA LEU A 175 -2.07 -10.52 -10.61
C LEU A 175 -0.78 -11.37 -10.72
N SER A 176 0.39 -10.82 -10.41
CA SER A 176 1.63 -11.61 -10.37
C SER A 176 1.83 -12.30 -9.03
N ALA A 177 1.44 -11.65 -7.93
CA ALA A 177 1.58 -12.16 -6.57
C ALA A 177 0.79 -13.46 -6.35
N VAL A 178 -0.48 -13.50 -6.76
CA VAL A 178 -1.31 -14.72 -6.63
C VAL A 178 -0.75 -15.87 -7.48
N VAL A 179 -0.13 -15.58 -8.63
CA VAL A 179 0.52 -16.59 -9.46
C VAL A 179 1.80 -17.11 -8.82
N ASP A 180 2.62 -16.24 -8.23
CA ASP A 180 3.78 -16.68 -7.45
C ASP A 180 3.37 -17.49 -6.22
N TRP A 181 2.24 -17.17 -5.58
CA TRP A 181 1.74 -17.94 -4.44
C TRP A 181 1.30 -19.35 -4.85
N LYS A 182 0.57 -19.48 -5.96
CA LYS A 182 0.21 -20.79 -6.53
C LYS A 182 1.44 -21.57 -6.98
N LEU A 183 2.44 -20.88 -7.54
CA LEU A 183 3.72 -21.49 -7.90
C LEU A 183 4.46 -22.02 -6.66
N ALA A 184 4.49 -21.26 -5.56
CA ALA A 184 5.06 -21.69 -4.29
C ALA A 184 4.36 -22.95 -3.78
N PHE A 185 3.03 -22.99 -3.77
CA PHE A 185 2.27 -24.18 -3.40
C PHE A 185 2.72 -25.44 -4.16
N HIS A 186 2.89 -25.34 -5.47
CA HIS A 186 3.30 -26.49 -6.29
C HIS A 186 4.77 -26.93 -6.08
N ASN A 187 5.65 -26.06 -5.59
CA ASN A 187 7.08 -26.35 -5.45
C ASN A 187 7.51 -26.64 -4.01
N THR A 188 6.92 -25.96 -3.03
CA THR A 188 7.29 -26.05 -1.62
C THR A 188 6.17 -26.58 -0.73
N GLY A 189 4.96 -26.74 -1.27
CA GLY A 189 3.79 -27.13 -0.49
C GLY A 189 3.19 -26.00 0.35
N GLU A 190 3.63 -24.74 0.15
CA GLU A 190 3.09 -23.58 0.87
C GLU A 190 1.58 -23.43 0.61
N PRO A 191 0.72 -23.50 1.64
CA PRO A 191 -0.72 -23.48 1.44
C PRO A 191 -1.20 -22.13 0.88
N VAL A 192 -2.13 -22.20 -0.07
CA VAL A 192 -2.85 -21.03 -0.59
C VAL A 192 -4.19 -20.91 0.13
N ASN A 193 -4.51 -19.70 0.59
CA ASN A 193 -5.85 -19.39 1.09
C ASN A 193 -6.73 -18.94 -0.08
N ASP A 194 -7.67 -19.80 -0.48
CA ASP A 194 -8.52 -19.56 -1.66
C ASP A 194 -9.33 -18.26 -1.57
N LEU A 195 -9.86 -17.93 -0.38
CA LEU A 195 -10.65 -16.71 -0.18
C LEU A 195 -9.77 -15.46 -0.34
N ALA A 196 -8.57 -15.46 0.24
CA ALA A 196 -7.64 -14.34 0.11
C ALA A 196 -7.17 -14.15 -1.34
N ALA A 197 -6.86 -15.25 -2.04
CA ALA A 197 -6.49 -15.21 -3.45
C ALA A 197 -7.65 -14.71 -4.33
N LEU A 198 -8.87 -15.21 -4.12
CA LEU A 198 -10.07 -14.78 -4.83
C LEU A 198 -10.37 -13.30 -4.60
N LEU A 199 -10.30 -12.84 -3.35
CA LEU A 199 -10.53 -11.44 -2.99
C LEU A 199 -9.51 -10.53 -3.67
N SER A 200 -8.23 -10.91 -3.64
CA SER A 200 -7.16 -10.17 -4.32
C SER A 200 -7.42 -10.05 -5.82
N ASP A 201 -7.63 -11.16 -6.53
CA ASP A 201 -7.88 -11.18 -7.98
C ASP A 201 -9.12 -10.36 -8.39
N ALA A 202 -10.22 -10.48 -7.62
CA ALA A 202 -11.48 -9.81 -7.92
C ALA A 202 -11.33 -8.28 -7.87
N THR A 203 -10.58 -7.75 -6.90
CA THR A 203 -10.41 -6.31 -6.71
C THR A 203 -9.66 -5.63 -7.86
N VAL A 204 -8.64 -6.30 -8.40
CA VAL A 204 -7.89 -5.80 -9.56
C VAL A 204 -8.80 -5.75 -10.79
N ARG A 205 -9.54 -6.83 -11.04
CA ARG A 205 -10.45 -6.94 -12.20
C ARG A 205 -11.56 -5.90 -12.13
N GLN A 206 -12.08 -5.61 -10.93
CA GLN A 206 -13.08 -4.55 -10.73
C GLN A 206 -12.53 -3.17 -11.11
N PHE A 207 -11.32 -2.81 -10.68
CA PHE A 207 -10.71 -1.54 -11.07
C PHE A 207 -10.40 -1.48 -12.57
N MET A 208 -9.90 -2.56 -13.16
CA MET A 208 -9.59 -2.67 -14.59
C MET A 208 -10.80 -2.47 -15.51
N ALA A 209 -12.03 -2.67 -15.02
CA ALA A 209 -13.24 -2.38 -15.78
C ALA A 209 -13.41 -0.88 -16.09
N ALA A 210 -13.00 0.00 -15.17
CA ALA A 210 -13.10 1.45 -15.31
C ALA A 210 -11.91 2.21 -14.67
N PRO A 211 -10.67 2.04 -15.16
CA PRO A 211 -9.49 2.66 -14.58
C PRO A 211 -9.37 4.11 -15.07
N ALA A 212 -9.91 5.04 -14.28
CA ALA A 212 -9.94 6.46 -14.59
C ALA A 212 -9.49 7.32 -13.40
N PHE A 213 -8.86 8.46 -13.68
CA PHE A 213 -8.51 9.46 -12.66
C PHE A 213 -9.70 10.40 -12.44
N ASP A 214 -10.76 9.85 -11.85
CA ASP A 214 -12.00 10.55 -11.51
C ASP A 214 -12.59 9.99 -10.19
N ALA A 215 -13.75 10.48 -9.78
CA ALA A 215 -14.37 10.09 -8.52
C ALA A 215 -14.72 8.59 -8.44
N GLN A 216 -15.15 8.01 -9.56
CA GLN A 216 -15.48 6.58 -9.62
C GLN A 216 -14.21 5.74 -9.54
N GLY A 217 -13.21 6.03 -10.37
CA GLY A 217 -11.95 5.31 -10.38
C GLY A 217 -11.18 5.46 -9.06
N MET A 218 -11.24 6.61 -8.40
CA MET A 218 -10.66 6.80 -7.06
C MET A 218 -11.37 5.94 -6.01
N SER A 219 -12.70 5.85 -6.07
CA SER A 219 -13.48 4.99 -5.18
C SER A 219 -13.18 3.51 -5.42
N LEU A 220 -13.05 3.10 -6.68
CA LEU A 220 -12.66 1.74 -7.07
C LEU A 220 -11.25 1.41 -6.58
N LEU A 221 -10.28 2.30 -6.80
CA LEU A 221 -8.90 2.11 -6.35
C LEU A 221 -8.83 2.00 -4.82
N GLY A 222 -9.47 2.93 -4.10
CA GLY A 222 -9.51 2.91 -2.64
C GLY A 222 -10.15 1.66 -2.07
N THR A 223 -11.24 1.19 -2.69
CA THR A 223 -11.89 -0.06 -2.32
C THR A 223 -10.97 -1.25 -2.56
N ALA A 224 -10.32 -1.32 -3.72
CA ALA A 224 -9.46 -2.42 -4.10
C ALA A 224 -8.21 -2.53 -3.20
N LEU A 225 -7.53 -1.42 -2.94
CA LEU A 225 -6.37 -1.37 -2.04
C LEU A 225 -6.77 -1.76 -0.60
N MET A 226 -7.93 -1.31 -0.13
CA MET A 226 -8.45 -1.69 1.20
C MET A 226 -8.74 -3.19 1.30
N LEU A 227 -9.44 -3.76 0.31
CA LEU A 227 -9.78 -5.18 0.28
C LEU A 227 -8.53 -6.06 0.16
N ASN A 228 -7.48 -5.58 -0.49
CA ASN A 228 -6.21 -6.27 -0.51
C ASN A 228 -5.56 -6.34 0.89
N GLY A 229 -5.64 -5.26 1.66
CA GLY A 229 -5.28 -5.25 3.08
C GLY A 229 -6.01 -6.32 3.89
N ILE A 230 -7.31 -6.47 3.65
CA ILE A 230 -8.15 -7.52 4.25
C ILE A 230 -7.75 -8.93 3.78
N ALA A 231 -7.38 -9.10 2.50
CA ALA A 231 -6.89 -10.38 2.00
C ALA A 231 -5.61 -10.83 2.74
N MET A 232 -4.70 -9.89 3.02
CA MET A 232 -3.50 -10.17 3.82
C MET A 232 -3.83 -10.58 5.26
N GLU A 233 -4.84 -9.97 5.89
CA GLU A 233 -5.33 -10.36 7.22
C GLU A 233 -5.90 -11.79 7.22
N ILE A 234 -6.75 -12.13 6.24
CA ILE A 234 -7.42 -13.43 6.14
C ILE A 234 -6.41 -14.59 6.12
N CYS A 235 -5.27 -14.40 5.45
CA CYS A 235 -4.24 -15.42 5.31
C CYS A 235 -3.00 -15.20 6.20
N ALA A 236 -3.01 -14.16 7.05
CA ALA A 236 -1.88 -13.75 7.88
C ALA A 236 -0.54 -13.68 7.11
N SER A 237 -0.59 -13.24 5.85
CA SER A 237 0.56 -13.24 4.95
C SER A 237 0.44 -12.11 3.93
N SER A 238 1.56 -11.62 3.41
CA SER A 238 1.56 -10.66 2.30
C SER A 238 1.33 -11.34 0.94
N ARG A 239 1.34 -12.67 0.86
CA ARG A 239 1.20 -13.45 -0.39
C ARG A 239 0.08 -13.01 -1.36
N PRO A 240 -1.16 -12.67 -0.93
CA PRO A 240 -2.18 -12.23 -1.88
C PRO A 240 -1.84 -10.90 -2.56
N ALA A 241 -0.96 -10.11 -1.96
CA ALA A 241 -0.62 -8.75 -2.36
C ALA A 241 0.81 -8.58 -2.89
N SER A 242 1.69 -9.53 -2.56
CA SER A 242 3.14 -9.41 -2.66
C SER A 242 3.75 -10.73 -3.10
N GLY A 243 4.35 -10.73 -4.28
CA GLY A 243 5.15 -11.78 -4.89
C GLY A 243 6.55 -11.28 -5.27
N SER A 244 7.09 -11.81 -6.35
CA SER A 244 8.40 -11.45 -6.90
C SER A 244 8.50 -9.97 -7.26
N GLU A 245 7.42 -9.34 -7.72
CA GLU A 245 7.42 -7.92 -8.10
C GLU A 245 7.69 -7.00 -6.89
N HIS A 246 7.18 -7.38 -5.71
CA HIS A 246 7.49 -6.69 -4.47
C HIS A 246 8.91 -6.97 -3.97
N LEU A 247 9.44 -8.18 -4.18
CA LEU A 247 10.84 -8.47 -3.84
C LEU A 247 11.80 -7.60 -4.65
N VAL A 248 11.52 -7.38 -5.94
CA VAL A 248 12.28 -6.42 -6.77
C VAL A 248 12.17 -5.00 -6.24
N SER A 249 10.97 -4.54 -5.88
CA SER A 249 10.77 -3.20 -5.29
C SER A 249 11.52 -3.03 -3.95
N HIS A 250 11.50 -4.04 -3.09
CA HIS A 250 12.24 -4.02 -1.83
C HIS A 250 13.76 -4.08 -2.03
N ALA A 251 14.24 -4.80 -3.05
CA ALA A 251 15.64 -4.78 -3.42
C ALA A 251 16.06 -3.38 -3.91
N LEU A 252 15.24 -2.74 -4.76
CA LEU A 252 15.45 -1.33 -5.18
C LEU A 252 15.48 -0.38 -3.99
N ASP A 253 14.56 -0.51 -3.04
CA ASP A 253 14.54 0.30 -1.81
C ASP A 253 15.85 0.16 -0.99
N ALA A 254 16.55 -0.97 -1.13
CA ALA A 254 17.79 -1.25 -0.41
C ALA A 254 19.07 -0.91 -1.18
N THR A 255 19.05 -1.00 -2.52
CA THR A 255 20.25 -0.90 -3.36
C THR A 255 20.30 0.32 -4.26
N ALA A 256 19.14 0.89 -4.62
CA ALA A 256 19.09 2.02 -5.53
C ALA A 256 19.54 3.32 -4.84
N SER A 257 20.24 4.16 -5.59
CA SER A 257 20.65 5.49 -5.13
C SER A 257 19.47 6.43 -4.90
N ARG A 258 18.41 6.28 -5.72
CA ARG A 258 17.17 7.06 -5.63
C ARG A 258 15.95 6.14 -5.80
N PRO A 259 15.50 5.46 -4.73
CA PRO A 259 14.24 4.72 -4.74
C PRO A 259 13.08 5.65 -5.11
N ARG A 260 12.15 5.13 -5.93
CA ARG A 260 10.95 5.88 -6.35
C ARG A 260 9.74 5.44 -5.51
N LEU A 261 8.59 6.04 -5.79
CA LEU A 261 7.34 5.63 -5.14
C LEU A 261 7.13 4.12 -5.31
N HIS A 262 6.82 3.47 -4.18
CA HIS A 262 6.74 2.01 -4.09
C HIS A 262 5.89 1.38 -5.20
N GLY A 263 4.70 1.92 -5.45
CA GLY A 263 3.79 1.39 -6.44
C GLY A 263 4.25 1.60 -7.89
N LEU A 264 5.10 2.59 -8.17
CA LEU A 264 5.73 2.73 -9.49
C LEU A 264 6.76 1.63 -9.72
N GLN A 265 7.61 1.35 -8.72
CA GLN A 265 8.57 0.24 -8.77
C GLN A 265 7.84 -1.10 -8.89
N VAL A 266 6.85 -1.33 -8.02
CA VAL A 266 6.02 -2.54 -8.03
C VAL A 266 5.29 -2.69 -9.37
N GLY A 267 4.72 -1.62 -9.93
CA GLY A 267 4.00 -1.68 -11.21
C GLY A 267 4.90 -2.14 -12.36
N VAL A 268 6.06 -1.52 -12.55
CA VAL A 268 7.02 -1.93 -13.59
C VAL A 268 7.52 -3.35 -13.35
N ALA A 269 7.82 -3.71 -12.10
CA ALA A 269 8.22 -5.07 -11.74
C ALA A 269 7.10 -6.08 -12.06
N THR A 270 5.84 -5.74 -11.82
CA THR A 270 4.69 -6.60 -12.14
C THR A 270 4.67 -6.96 -13.62
N TYR A 271 4.87 -5.98 -14.50
CA TYR A 271 4.94 -6.23 -15.95
C TYR A 271 6.04 -7.24 -16.31
N LEU A 272 7.25 -7.05 -15.76
CA LEU A 272 8.38 -7.96 -15.97
C LEU A 272 8.09 -9.37 -15.41
N MET A 273 7.52 -9.47 -14.21
CA MET A 273 7.21 -10.76 -13.59
C MET A 273 6.12 -11.51 -14.37
N ARG A 274 5.10 -10.82 -14.88
CA ARG A 274 4.09 -11.43 -15.76
C ARG A 274 4.67 -11.92 -17.08
N ARG A 275 5.68 -11.24 -17.64
CA ARG A 275 6.43 -11.74 -18.81
C ARG A 275 7.15 -13.05 -18.47
N LEU A 276 7.86 -13.12 -17.34
CA LEU A 276 8.56 -14.34 -16.88
C LEU A 276 7.59 -15.49 -16.58
N GLN A 277 6.42 -15.17 -16.02
CA GLN A 277 5.33 -16.12 -15.77
C GLN A 277 4.56 -16.50 -17.03
N ARG A 278 4.78 -15.79 -18.17
CA ARG A 278 4.12 -15.97 -19.47
C ARG A 278 2.59 -15.90 -19.42
N GLN A 279 2.06 -14.94 -18.65
CA GLN A 279 0.61 -14.80 -18.47
C GLN A 279 0.17 -13.34 -18.39
N GLU A 280 -0.98 -13.02 -19.00
CA GLU A 280 -1.72 -11.74 -18.92
C GLU A 280 -0.89 -10.43 -19.08
N THR A 281 0.29 -10.47 -19.71
CA THR A 281 1.13 -9.28 -19.94
C THR A 281 0.38 -8.17 -20.68
N ALA A 282 -0.40 -8.53 -21.71
CA ALA A 282 -1.21 -7.58 -22.47
C ALA A 282 -2.29 -6.89 -21.62
N THR A 283 -2.77 -7.54 -20.57
CA THR A 283 -3.76 -6.94 -19.65
C THR A 283 -3.13 -5.84 -18.82
N ILE A 284 -1.91 -6.07 -18.31
CA ILE A 284 -1.16 -5.04 -17.58
C ILE A 284 -0.82 -3.87 -18.49
N ASP A 285 -0.30 -4.15 -19.69
CA ASP A 285 0.05 -3.10 -20.64
C ASP A 285 -1.15 -2.21 -20.99
N ARG A 286 -2.31 -2.81 -21.26
CA ARG A 286 -3.55 -2.07 -21.53
C ARG A 286 -3.96 -1.19 -20.34
N LEU A 287 -3.85 -1.69 -19.10
CA LEU A 287 -4.14 -0.90 -17.91
C LEU A 287 -3.19 0.29 -17.79
N PHE A 288 -1.88 0.05 -17.92
CA PHE A 288 -0.85 1.07 -17.73
C PHE A 288 -0.86 2.11 -18.86
N THR A 289 -1.12 1.69 -20.09
CA THR A 289 -1.34 2.60 -21.22
C THR A 289 -2.59 3.46 -21.01
N LYS A 290 -3.74 2.84 -20.64
CA LYS A 290 -5.00 3.58 -20.42
C LYS A 290 -4.91 4.61 -19.30
N THR A 291 -4.14 4.32 -18.25
CA THR A 291 -3.99 5.19 -17.08
C THR A 291 -2.92 6.28 -17.24
N GLY A 292 -2.04 6.13 -18.23
CA GLY A 292 -0.85 6.98 -18.42
C GLY A 292 0.31 6.62 -17.48
N PHE A 293 0.33 5.41 -16.93
CA PHE A 293 1.38 4.92 -16.04
C PHE A 293 2.73 4.88 -16.76
N TRP A 294 2.78 4.32 -17.99
CA TRP A 294 4.02 4.24 -18.76
C TRP A 294 4.60 5.62 -19.08
N ASP A 295 3.75 6.60 -19.40
CA ASP A 295 4.20 7.96 -19.69
C ASP A 295 4.84 8.61 -18.47
N ALA A 296 4.31 8.35 -17.27
CA ALA A 296 4.92 8.82 -16.02
C ALA A 296 6.28 8.15 -15.74
N ILE A 297 6.47 6.89 -16.14
CA ILE A 297 7.78 6.24 -16.06
C ILE A 297 8.75 6.83 -17.08
N ARG A 298 8.33 7.04 -18.33
CA ARG A 298 9.18 7.65 -19.38
C ARG A 298 9.59 9.09 -19.07
N ALA A 299 8.73 9.84 -18.36
CA ALA A 299 9.04 11.22 -17.95
C ALA A 299 10.17 11.30 -16.91
N ASP A 300 10.41 10.22 -16.17
CA ASP A 300 11.50 10.12 -15.18
C ASP A 300 11.97 8.65 -15.15
N PRO A 301 12.80 8.24 -16.13
CA PRO A 301 13.18 6.85 -16.33
C PRO A 301 13.97 6.25 -15.16
N PHE A 302 13.92 4.93 -15.02
CA PHE A 302 14.72 4.21 -14.04
C PHE A 302 16.13 3.89 -14.55
N SER A 303 17.09 3.67 -13.64
CA SER A 303 18.39 3.12 -14.04
C SER A 303 18.26 1.63 -14.38
N LYS A 304 18.65 1.26 -15.60
CA LYS A 304 18.68 -0.16 -16.00
C LYS A 304 19.62 -0.98 -15.11
N ALA A 305 20.77 -0.41 -14.74
CA ALA A 305 21.77 -1.10 -13.92
C ALA A 305 21.24 -1.42 -12.51
N GLU A 306 20.59 -0.44 -11.86
CA GLU A 306 20.00 -0.64 -10.52
C GLU A 306 18.88 -1.69 -10.55
N TRP A 307 18.09 -1.73 -11.62
CA TRP A 307 17.02 -2.72 -11.78
C TRP A 307 17.54 -4.14 -11.98
N LEU A 308 18.59 -4.31 -12.78
CA LEU A 308 19.21 -5.62 -12.97
C LEU A 308 19.83 -6.13 -11.67
N GLU A 309 20.46 -5.24 -10.89
CA GLU A 309 20.97 -5.59 -9.58
C GLU A 309 19.84 -5.95 -8.60
N ALA A 310 18.75 -5.18 -8.58
CA ALA A 310 17.60 -5.48 -7.76
C ALA A 310 16.97 -6.84 -8.10
N VAL A 311 16.83 -7.18 -9.38
CA VAL A 311 16.34 -8.49 -9.83
C VAL A 311 17.27 -9.62 -9.39
N ARG A 312 18.58 -9.40 -9.43
CA ARG A 312 19.59 -10.38 -8.97
C ARG A 312 19.47 -10.65 -7.47
N VAL A 313 19.22 -9.61 -6.66
CA VAL A 313 19.14 -9.69 -5.20
C VAL A 313 17.75 -10.11 -4.70
N ALA A 314 16.69 -9.82 -5.46
CA ALA A 314 15.29 -10.05 -5.08
C ALA A 314 14.99 -11.43 -4.46
N PRO A 315 15.49 -12.58 -4.97
CA PRO A 315 15.25 -13.89 -4.36
C PRO A 315 15.75 -14.02 -2.91
N SER A 316 16.70 -13.18 -2.50
CA SER A 316 17.31 -13.19 -1.16
C SER A 316 16.70 -12.16 -0.20
N VAL A 317 15.70 -11.38 -0.63
CA VAL A 317 15.08 -10.34 0.20
C VAL A 317 14.22 -10.93 1.32
N LYS A 318 13.57 -12.08 1.06
CA LYS A 318 12.78 -12.82 2.04
C LYS A 318 13.20 -14.29 2.00
N ASP A 319 13.65 -14.81 3.14
CA ASP A 319 13.90 -16.23 3.31
C ASP A 319 12.60 -17.03 3.14
N ASP A 320 12.71 -18.26 2.62
CA ASP A 320 11.60 -19.19 2.42
C ASP A 320 10.42 -18.66 1.56
N PHE A 321 10.66 -17.64 0.73
CA PHE A 321 9.62 -17.02 -0.10
C PHE A 321 9.76 -17.40 -1.58
N PHE A 322 9.25 -18.59 -1.94
CA PHE A 322 9.36 -19.11 -3.32
C PHE A 322 8.53 -18.29 -4.32
N THR A 323 9.11 -17.91 -5.46
CA THR A 323 8.46 -17.14 -6.54
C THR A 323 8.98 -17.58 -7.92
N VAL A 324 8.53 -16.94 -9.01
CA VAL A 324 9.09 -17.16 -10.35
C VAL A 324 10.60 -16.90 -10.41
N LEU A 325 11.13 -15.98 -9.59
CA LEU A 325 12.56 -15.68 -9.53
C LEU A 325 13.36 -16.78 -8.80
N SER A 326 12.69 -17.70 -8.09
CA SER A 326 13.32 -18.84 -7.43
C SER A 326 13.48 -20.05 -8.36
N LEU A 327 12.76 -20.10 -9.49
CA LEU A 327 12.73 -21.25 -10.39
C LEU A 327 14.04 -21.45 -11.17
N ARG A 328 14.68 -20.35 -11.55
CA ARG A 328 15.86 -20.31 -12.43
C ARG A 328 16.50 -18.94 -12.38
N ASP A 329 17.68 -18.82 -12.99
CA ASP A 329 18.26 -17.52 -13.26
C ASP A 329 17.45 -16.78 -14.35
N CYS A 330 16.64 -15.81 -13.91
CA CYS A 330 15.81 -14.98 -14.77
C CYS A 330 16.54 -13.72 -15.27
N LEU A 331 17.77 -13.44 -14.82
CA LEU A 331 18.47 -12.20 -15.12
C LEU A 331 18.74 -11.99 -16.63
N PRO A 332 19.13 -13.02 -17.41
CA PRO A 332 19.29 -12.88 -18.86
C PRO A 332 17.98 -12.53 -19.57
N GLU A 333 16.88 -13.16 -19.17
CA GLU A 333 15.55 -12.90 -19.74
C GLU A 333 15.08 -11.48 -19.41
N VAL A 334 15.25 -11.04 -18.16
CA VAL A 334 14.90 -9.66 -17.77
C VAL A 334 15.76 -8.65 -18.51
N ARG A 335 17.07 -8.88 -18.66
CA ARG A 335 17.95 -8.01 -19.45
C ARG A 335 17.46 -7.85 -20.88
N ALA A 336 17.13 -8.95 -21.55
CA ALA A 336 16.57 -8.91 -22.89
C ALA A 336 15.24 -8.16 -22.94
N MET A 337 14.37 -8.30 -21.94
CA MET A 337 13.12 -7.52 -21.87
C MET A 337 13.40 -6.01 -21.73
N LEU A 338 14.36 -5.61 -20.89
CA LEU A 338 14.71 -4.19 -20.72
C LEU A 338 15.33 -3.58 -21.98
N ASP A 339 15.98 -4.39 -22.83
CA ASP A 339 16.59 -3.95 -24.09
C ASP A 339 15.61 -3.93 -25.26
N ASP A 340 14.81 -4.98 -25.40
CA ASP A 340 14.10 -5.27 -26.65
C ASP A 340 12.58 -5.09 -26.56
N ASP A 341 12.00 -4.97 -25.36
CA ASP A 341 10.55 -4.85 -25.21
C ASP A 341 10.05 -3.45 -25.60
N PRO A 342 9.26 -3.31 -26.68
CA PRO A 342 8.79 -2.00 -27.15
C PRO A 342 7.91 -1.28 -26.13
N VAL A 343 7.25 -2.00 -25.21
CA VAL A 343 6.44 -1.37 -24.14
C VAL A 343 7.35 -0.60 -23.18
N LEU A 344 8.53 -1.15 -22.90
CA LEU A 344 9.50 -0.58 -21.95
C LEU A 344 10.43 0.46 -22.58
N ALA A 345 10.29 0.74 -23.88
CA ALA A 345 11.04 1.77 -24.56
C ALA A 345 10.91 3.13 -23.84
N GLY A 346 12.06 3.73 -23.50
CA GLY A 346 12.15 5.00 -22.77
C GLY A 346 11.86 4.92 -21.27
N CYS A 347 11.55 3.73 -20.72
CA CYS A 347 11.33 3.58 -19.27
C CYS A 347 12.63 3.42 -18.47
N PHE A 348 13.74 3.12 -19.15
CA PHE A 348 15.04 2.86 -18.54
C PHE A 348 16.16 3.63 -19.25
N VAL A 349 17.16 4.05 -18.48
CA VAL A 349 18.40 4.72 -18.94
C VAL A 349 19.66 4.00 -18.48
#